data_AF-A0A943XVJ8-F1
#
_entry.id   AF-A0A943XVJ8-F1
#
_cell.length_a   1.000
_cell.length_b   1.000
_cell.length_c   1.000
_cell.angle_alpha   90.00
_cell.angle_beta   90.00
_cell.angle_gamma   90.00
#
_symmetry.space_group_name_H-M   'P 1'
#
loop_
_entity.id
_entity.type
_entity.pdbx_description
1 polymer ?
#
loop_
_entity_poly.entity_id
_entity_poly.type
_entity_poly.pdbx_seq_one_letter_code
_entity_poly.pdbx_strand_id
1 'polypeptide(L)' 'MEKLENEYIARFGDLFPNMGISREYEKEIILTCLDKGKDAYELGYFDLEKYY' A
#
# COMPACT_ATOMS: atom_id res chain seq x y z
N MET A 1 12.30 5.73 1.92
CA MET A 1 10.99 5.23 1.46
C MET A 1 11.21 4.07 0.50
N GLU A 2 12.09 4.22 -0.50
CA GLU A 2 12.52 3.15 -1.42
C GLU A 2 12.69 1.74 -0.81
N LYS A 3 13.35 1.58 0.35
CA LYS A 3 13.53 0.25 0.95
C LYS A 3 12.21 -0.42 1.36
N LEU A 4 11.26 0.35 1.91
CA LEU A 4 9.95 -0.12 2.35
C LEU A 4 9.04 -0.41 1.15
N GLU A 5 9.06 0.48 0.15
CA GLU A 5 8.36 0.28 -1.12
C GLU A 5 8.88 -0.97 -1.84
N ASN A 6 10.19 -1.15 -1.95
CA ASN A 6 10.76 -2.35 -2.55
C ASN A 6 10.38 -3.63 -1.80
N GLU A 7 10.30 -3.59 -0.47
CA GLU A 7 9.85 -4.74 0.32
C GLU A 7 8.35 -5.03 0.10
N TYR A 8 7.54 -3.97 0.03
CA TYR A 8 6.13 -4.09 -0.33
C TYR A 8 5.96 -4.70 -1.73
N ILE A 9 6.65 -4.16 -2.74
CA ILE A 9 6.59 -4.64 -4.13
C ILE A 9 7.08 -6.07 -4.23
N ALA A 10 8.13 -6.45 -3.50
CA ALA A 10 8.63 -7.82 -3.48
C ALA A 10 7.61 -8.83 -2.92
N ARG A 11 6.75 -8.41 -1.98
CA ARG A 11 5.74 -9.30 -1.36
C ARG A 11 4.39 -9.29 -2.07
N PHE A 12 3.93 -8.11 -2.49
CA PHE A 12 2.56 -7.88 -2.98
C PHE A 12 2.51 -7.41 -4.44
N GLY A 13 3.66 -7.17 -5.07
CA GLY A 13 3.75 -6.59 -6.41
C GLY A 13 3.58 -5.07 -6.42
N ASP A 14 3.70 -4.48 -7.61
CA ASP A 14 3.53 -3.04 -7.84
C ASP A 14 2.05 -2.62 -7.89
N LEU A 15 1.28 -3.14 -6.93
CA LEU A 15 -0.16 -2.88 -6.79
C LEU A 15 -0.43 -1.68 -5.89
N PHE A 16 0.59 -1.09 -5.26
CA PHE A 16 0.39 0.06 -4.40
C PHE A 16 -0.05 1.26 -5.23
N PRO A 17 -1.24 1.83 -4.97
CA PRO A 17 -1.77 2.84 -5.86
C PRO A 17 -1.08 4.17 -5.64
N ASN A 18 -0.69 4.80 -6.76
CA ASN A 18 -0.06 6.12 -6.81
C ASN A 18 -1.13 7.23 -6.65
N MET A 19 -1.94 7.12 -5.60
CA MET A 19 -2.90 8.14 -5.19
C MET A 19 -2.13 9.20 -4.44
N GLY A 20 -2.27 10.48 -4.79
CA GLY A 20 -1.53 11.61 -4.21
C GLY A 20 -1.74 11.85 -2.70
N ILE A 21 -1.48 10.84 -1.89
CA ILE A 21 -1.47 10.84 -0.43
C ILE A 21 -0.15 11.37 0.08
N SER A 22 -0.11 11.78 1.34
CA SER A 22 1.14 12.21 1.95
C SER A 22 2.10 11.02 2.09
N ARG A 23 3.40 11.29 1.99
CA ARG A 23 4.45 10.27 2.19
C ARG A 23 4.39 9.61 3.56
N GLU A 24 3.90 10.32 4.57
CA GLU A 24 3.75 9.79 5.92
C GLU A 24 2.62 8.77 5.98
N TYR A 25 1.48 9.08 5.37
CA TYR A 25 0.35 8.17 5.30
C TYR A 25 0.67 6.94 4.44
N GLU A 26 1.34 7.14 3.29
CA GLU A 26 1.86 6.05 2.46
C GLU A 26 2.73 5.08 3.26
N LYS A 27 3.64 5.61 4.08
CA LYS A 27 4.50 4.80 4.95
C LYS A 27 3.70 3.97 5.96
N GLU A 28 2.67 4.56 6.58
CA GLU A 28 1.81 3.86 7.54
C GLU A 28 1.06 2.70 6.89
N ILE A 29 0.54 2.92 5.68
CA ILE A 29 -0.14 1.87 4.91
C ILE A 29 0.83 0.74 4.60
N ILE A 30 2.01 1.05 4.03
CA ILE A 30 3.02 0.05 3.66
C ILE A 30 3.43 -0.78 4.88
N LEU A 31 3.70 -0.13 6.02
CA LEU A 31 4.05 -0.83 7.26
C LEU A 31 2.92 -1.75 7.72
N THR A 32 1.68 -1.29 7.67
CA THR A 32 0.52 -2.10 8.07
C THR A 32 0.32 -3.30 7.15
N CYS A 33 0.53 -3.12 5.84
CA CYS A 33 0.48 -4.19 4.86
C CYS A 33 1.57 -5.25 5.12
N LEU A 34 2.80 -4.81 5.36
CA LEU A 34 3.93 -5.70 5.67
C LEU A 34 3.75 -6.46 6.99
N ASP A 35 3.17 -5.82 8.01
CA ASP A 35 2.86 -6.43 9.31
C ASP A 35 1.74 -7.47 9.21
N LYS A 36 0.65 -7.14 8.49
CA LYS A 36 -0.51 -8.03 8.35
C LYS A 36 -0.34 -9.09 7.25
N GLY A 37 0.68 -8.98 6.42
CA GLY A 37 0.89 -9.88 5.29
C GLY A 37 -0.21 -9.79 4.24
N LYS A 38 -0.83 -8.60 4.08
CA LYS A 38 -1.94 -8.34 3.17
C LYS A 38 -1.66 -7.07 2.38
N ASP A 39 -2.09 -7.04 1.12
CA ASP A 39 -1.95 -5.84 0.31
C ASP A 39 -2.94 -4.73 0.73
N ALA A 40 -2.74 -3.53 0.18
CA ALA A 40 -3.52 -2.37 0.57
C ALA A 40 -5.02 -2.44 0.14
N TYR A 41 -5.37 -3.23 -0.87
CA TYR A 41 -6.77 -3.50 -1.24
C TYR A 41 -7.40 -4.50 -0.29
N GLU A 42 -6.67 -5.57 0.06
CA GLU A 42 -7.11 -6.57 1.04
C GLU A 42 -7.35 -5.99 2.43
N LEU A 43 -6.63 -4.91 2.77
CA LEU A 43 -6.84 -4.15 4.00
C LEU A 43 -7.89 -3.03 3.88
N GLY A 44 -8.45 -2.81 2.68
CA GLY A 44 -9.49 -1.82 2.45
C GLY A 44 -9.00 -0.37 2.49
N TYR A 45 -7.70 -0.13 2.37
CA TYR A 45 -7.15 1.23 2.23
C TYR A 45 -7.56 1.84 0.90
N PHE A 46 -7.65 1.01 -0.14
CA PHE A 46 -8.04 1.40 -1.46
C PHE A 46 -9.22 0.55 -1.89
N ASP A 47 -10.29 1.22 -2.26
CA ASP A 47 -11.52 0.58 -2.73
C ASP A 47 -11.65 0.91 -4.22
N LEU A 48 -11.49 -0.10 -5.07
CA LEU A 48 -11.65 0.05 -6.51
C LEU A 48 -13.10 0.44 -6.86
N GLU A 49 -14.07 0.13 -6.00
CA GLU A 49 -15.49 0.43 -6.22
C GLU A 49 -15.88 1.85 -5.83
N LYS A 50 -15.05 2.60 -5.07
CA LYS A 50 -15.32 4.01 -4.72
C LYS A 50 -15.05 5.01 -5.84
N TYR A 51 -14.54 4.55 -6.98
CA TYR A 51 -14.20 5.39 -8.13
C TYR A 51 -15.13 5.20 -9.35
N TYR A 52 -16.33 4.61 -9.17
CA TYR A 52 -17.37 4.52 -10.21
C TYR A 52 -18.61 5.36 -9.88
#